data_AF-A0AA37BW87-F1
#
_entry.id   AF-A0AA37BW87-F1
#
_cell.length_a   1.000
_cell.length_b   1.000
_cell.length_c   1.000
_cell.angle_alpha   90.00
_cell.angle_beta   90.00
_cell.angle_gamma   90.00
#
_symmetry.space_group_name_H-M   'P 1'
#
loop_
_entity.id
_entity.type
_entity.pdbx_description
1 polymer ?
#
loop_
_entity_poly.entity_id
_entity_poly.type
_entity_poly.pdbx_seq_one_letter_code
_entity_poly.pdbx_strand_id
1 'polypeptide(L)' 'MTGEEPAPAQPPPEFNPLRYPPCACPRHSPGPGPEPDKDDAGDSALLRELRTRMIEENRLRRWARGQS' A
#
# COMPACT_ATOMS: atom_id res chain seq x y z
N MET A 1 2.62 13.61 46.23
CA MET A 1 3.28 12.96 45.09
C MET A 1 2.77 11.53 45.03
N THR A 2 1.68 11.28 44.29
CA THR A 2 1.13 9.94 44.08
C THR A 2 1.69 9.42 42.76
N GLY A 3 2.80 8.67 42.85
CA GLY A 3 3.39 7.98 41.72
C GLY A 3 2.66 6.66 41.49
N GLU A 4 1.61 6.70 40.68
CA GLU A 4 1.09 5.48 40.04
C GLU A 4 1.91 5.26 38.78
N GLU A 5 2.77 4.24 38.82
CA GLU A 5 3.49 3.76 37.64
C GLU A 5 2.45 3.17 36.67
N PRO A 6 2.33 3.67 35.43
CA PRO A 6 1.33 3.18 34.50
C PRO A 6 1.64 1.72 34.14
N ALA A 7 0.63 0.86 34.28
CA ALA A 7 0.76 -0.55 33.92
C ALA A 7 1.28 -0.69 32.47
N PRO A 8 2.16 -1.66 32.18
CA PRO A 8 2.72 -1.83 30.85
C PRO A 8 1.58 -2.05 29.85
N ALA A 9 1.67 -1.35 28.71
CA ALA A 9 0.70 -1.44 27.64
C ALA A 9 0.56 -2.92 27.20
N GLN A 10 -0.66 -3.44 27.27
CA GLN A 10 -0.97 -4.78 26.79
C GLN A 10 -0.64 -4.87 25.28
N PRO A 11 0.00 -5.95 24.80
CA PRO A 11 0.24 -6.14 23.39
C PRO A 11 -1.09 -6.18 22.62
N PRO A 12 -1.13 -5.70 21.37
CA PRO A 12 -2.33 -5.83 20.55
C PRO A 12 -2.69 -7.30 20.39
N PRO A 13 -3.99 -7.64 20.37
CA PRO A 13 -4.40 -9.03 20.20
C PRO A 13 -3.89 -9.59 18.87
N GLU A 14 -3.40 -10.82 18.89
CA GLU A 14 -3.00 -11.53 17.68
C GLU A 14 -4.22 -11.75 16.77
N PHE A 15 -4.03 -11.50 15.47
CA PHE A 15 -5.07 -11.75 14.49
C PHE A 15 -5.32 -13.25 14.35
N ASN A 16 -6.54 -13.68 14.68
CA ASN A 16 -6.97 -15.07 14.52
C ASN A 16 -8.05 -15.15 13.41
N PRO A 17 -7.73 -15.69 12.23
CA PRO A 17 -8.66 -15.79 11.11
C PRO A 17 -9.93 -16.61 11.43
N LEU A 18 -9.86 -17.52 12.41
CA LEU A 18 -11.01 -18.32 12.85
C LEU A 18 -11.95 -17.53 13.77
N ARG A 19 -11.42 -16.52 14.48
CA ARG A 19 -12.21 -15.60 15.31
C ARG A 19 -12.74 -14.41 14.52
N TYR A 20 -12.02 -14.00 13.49
CA TYR A 20 -12.35 -12.86 12.63
C TYR A 20 -12.38 -13.31 11.16
N PRO A 21 -13.42 -14.08 10.75
CA PRO A 21 -13.53 -14.52 9.37
C PRO A 21 -13.68 -13.31 8.43
N PRO A 22 -13.14 -13.37 7.21
CA PRO A 22 -13.32 -12.31 6.22
C PRO A 22 -14.82 -12.11 5.91
N CYS A 23 -15.22 -10.89 5.58
CA CYS A 23 -16.62 -10.61 5.20
C CYS A 23 -16.98 -11.42 3.94
N ALA A 24 -17.91 -12.36 4.06
CA ALA A 24 -18.46 -13.13 2.94
C ALA A 24 -19.54 -12.37 2.15
N CYS A 25 -19.70 -11.07 2.43
CA CYS A 25 -20.69 -10.24 1.77
C CYS A 25 -20.30 -9.98 0.31
N PRO A 26 -21.26 -9.92 -0.64
CA PRO A 26 -20.97 -9.72 -2.07
C PRO A 26 -20.16 -8.46 -2.40
N ARG A 27 -20.14 -7.48 -1.48
CA ARG A 27 -19.37 -6.24 -1.58
C ARG A 27 -17.86 -6.43 -1.35
N HIS A 28 -17.48 -7.46 -0.59
CA HIS A 28 -16.09 -7.74 -0.21
C HIS A 28 -15.64 -9.15 -0.61
N SER A 29 -16.52 -9.96 -1.21
CA SER A 29 -16.10 -11.16 -1.92
C SER A 29 -15.06 -10.74 -2.95
N PRO A 30 -13.90 -11.40 -3.01
CA PRO A 30 -13.05 -11.31 -4.17
C PRO A 30 -13.85 -11.91 -5.32
N GLY A 31 -14.56 -11.06 -6.06
CA GLY A 31 -15.21 -11.45 -7.30
C GLY A 31 -14.14 -11.98 -8.28
N PRO A 32 -14.55 -12.46 -9.48
CA PRO A 32 -13.58 -12.52 -10.56
C PRO A 32 -12.91 -11.15 -10.63
N GLY A 33 -11.60 -11.11 -10.35
CA GLY A 33 -10.83 -9.89 -10.53
C GLY A 33 -11.09 -9.36 -11.94
N PRO A 34 -10.97 -8.05 -12.17
CA PRO A 34 -11.12 -7.53 -13.52
C PRO A 34 -10.28 -8.39 -14.47
N GLU A 35 -10.93 -9.06 -15.42
CA GLU A 35 -10.25 -9.66 -16.56
C GLU A 35 -9.38 -8.53 -17.12
N PRO A 36 -8.06 -8.75 -17.34
CA PRO A 36 -7.19 -7.68 -17.80
C PRO A 36 -7.78 -7.12 -19.09
N ASP A 37 -8.24 -5.88 -19.01
CA ASP A 37 -8.89 -5.23 -20.13
C ASP A 37 -7.84 -5.10 -21.23
N LYS A 38 -8.19 -5.37 -22.49
CA LYS A 38 -7.21 -5.23 -23.58
C LYS A 38 -6.81 -3.77 -23.77
N ASP A 39 -7.59 -2.84 -23.22
CA ASP A 39 -7.27 -1.42 -23.12
C ASP A 39 -6.27 -1.07 -21.99
N ASP A 40 -6.00 -1.97 -21.02
CA ASP A 40 -4.89 -1.80 -20.05
C ASP A 40 -3.52 -1.74 -20.73
N ALA A 41 -3.40 -2.28 -21.95
CA ALA A 41 -2.15 -2.19 -22.70
C ALA A 41 -1.80 -0.73 -23.06
N GLY A 42 -2.79 0.10 -23.37
CA GLY A 42 -2.62 1.53 -23.66
C GLY A 42 -2.26 2.32 -22.39
N ASP A 43 -2.98 2.07 -21.31
CA ASP A 43 -2.70 2.66 -20.00
C ASP A 43 -1.32 2.22 -19.46
N SER A 44 -0.90 0.99 -19.74
CA SER A 44 0.42 0.50 -19.35
C SER A 44 1.57 1.25 -20.03
N ALA A 45 1.40 1.69 -21.28
CA ALA A 45 2.40 2.46 -22.00
C ALA A 45 2.53 3.88 -21.46
N LEU A 46 1.40 4.56 -21.24
CA LEU A 46 1.36 5.90 -20.65
C LEU A 46 1.90 5.91 -19.22
N LEU A 47 1.55 4.91 -18.40
CA LEU A 47 2.07 4.76 -17.05
C LEU A 47 3.57 4.46 -17.03
N ARG A 48 4.07 3.69 -18.00
CA ARG A 48 5.50 3.43 -18.16
C ARG A 48 6.27 4.68 -18.54
N GLU A 49 5.74 5.49 -19.46
CA GLU A 49 6.32 6.78 -19.85
C GLU A 49 6.34 7.74 -18.66
N LEU A 50 5.21 7.88 -17.95
CA LEU A 50 5.12 8.70 -16.75
C LEU A 50 6.14 8.29 -15.69
N ARG A 51 6.28 6.98 -15.43
CA ARG A 51 7.27 6.44 -14.49
C ARG A 51 8.69 6.79 -14.90
N THR A 52 9.00 6.70 -16.19
CA THR A 52 10.33 7.04 -16.73
C THR A 52 10.65 8.50 -16.49
N ARG A 53 9.72 9.40 -16.85
CA ARG A 53 9.85 10.85 -16.61
C ARG A 53 10.04 11.17 -15.13
N MET A 54 9.25 10.55 -14.25
CA MET A 54 9.39 10.75 -12.81
C MET A 54 10.75 10.27 -12.27
N ILE A 55 11.29 9.17 -12.77
CA ILE A 55 12.60 8.66 -12.36
C ILE A 55 13.70 9.66 -12.75
N GLU A 56 13.68 10.18 -13.97
CA GLU A 56 14.65 11.17 -14.44
C GLU A 56 14.58 12.46 -13.63
N GLU A 57 13.38 12.98 -13.39
CA GLU A 57 13.20 14.19 -12.59
C GLU A 57 13.69 13.99 -11.15
N ASN A 58 13.40 12.84 -10.54
CA ASN A 58 13.90 12.53 -9.20
C ASN A 58 15.41 12.36 -9.17
N ARG A 59 16.02 11.79 -10.22
CA ARG A 59 17.48 11.71 -10.36
C ARG A 59 18.09 13.11 -10.41
N LEU A 60 17.53 14.02 -11.20
CA LEU A 60 17.98 15.42 -11.27
C LEU A 60 17.82 16.14 -9.93
N ARG A 61 16.69 15.94 -9.24
CA ARG A 61 16.45 16.49 -7.90
C ARG A 61 17.45 15.96 -6.86
N ARG A 62 17.83 14.68 -6.94
CA ARG A 62 18.87 14.10 -6.06
C ARG A 62 20.24 14.68 -6.37
N TRP A 63 20.59 14.78 -7.65
CA TRP A 63 21.85 15.39 -8.10
C TRP A 63 21.96 16.85 -7.65
N ALA A 64 20.90 17.65 -7.79
CA ALA A 64 20.85 19.02 -7.32
C ALA A 64 21.00 19.15 -5.78
N ARG A 65 20.64 18.10 -5.04
CA ARG A 65 20.85 18.01 -3.58
C ARG A 65 22.21 17.41 -3.21
N GLY A 66 23.10 17.18 -4.18
CA GLY A 66 24.40 16.56 -3.94
C GLY A 66 24.34 15.08 -3.52
N GLN A 67 23.20 14.41 -3.77
CA GLN A 67 22.99 13.00 -3.47
C GLN A 67 23.26 12.21 -4.77
N SER A 68 24.43 11.60 -4.88
CA SER A 68 24.85 10.74 -5.99
C SER A 68 24.72 9.26 -5.64
#